data_AF-A0A9P7CEQ6-F1
#
_entry.id   AF-A0A9P7CEQ6-F1
#
_cell.length_a   1.000
_cell.length_b   1.000
_cell.length_c   1.000
_cell.angle_alpha   90.00
_cell.angle_beta   90.00
_cell.angle_gamma   90.00
#
_symmetry.space_group_name_H-M   'P 1'
#
loop_
_entity.id
_entity.type
_entity.pdbx_description
1 polymer ?
#
loop_
_entity_poly.entity_id
_entity_poly.type
_entity_poly.pdbx_seq_one_letter_code
_entity_poly.pdbx_strand_id
1 'polypeptide(L)'
;MKIIHYVFILIVSLQFIYALPIIFSSTPHTTIEELVITDAPSSSILSTAEDDQPVIEENSSTECPTTEYGIVVEHFAQLVATHWQFDHLDTIISNTYRTIAEQFQKHIQITTQSDNQDKADEHSIYAPDDRMDFDILHAQIFGAIQAHTEGSLPLAWDHLADKLGRPALESYIRNITLERCTLSGDLVSSTCLQQKAEQLSMEIEEYIRVNLEEIYTALDDEVLPELLTKTGNDLVNILNYFNQIFLIQDSNRLSLTVIPWKQQQNFLNSRLIPLLSIYTDNDNHPMDFFSHYTCLSRA
;
A
#
# COMPACT_ATOMS: atom_id res chain seq x y z
N MET A 1 17.99 43.19 -7.80
CA MET A 1 16.95 42.32 -7.22
C MET A 1 16.17 41.51 -8.26
N LYS A 2 15.72 42.07 -9.40
CA LYS A 2 14.97 41.32 -10.44
C LYS A 2 15.72 40.14 -11.07
N ILE A 3 17.05 40.23 -11.23
CA ILE A 3 17.87 39.17 -11.84
C ILE A 3 17.93 37.90 -10.98
N ILE A 4 17.91 38.03 -9.65
CA ILE A 4 17.97 36.90 -8.72
C ILE A 4 16.67 36.10 -8.75
N HIS A 5 15.53 36.78 -8.88
CA HIS A 5 14.22 36.16 -9.04
C HIS A 5 14.13 35.32 -10.33
N TYR A 6 14.68 35.81 -11.44
CA TYR A 6 14.73 35.04 -12.69
C TYR A 6 15.65 33.83 -12.60
N VAL A 7 16.79 33.93 -11.90
CA VAL A 7 17.71 32.80 -11.70
C VAL A 7 17.09 31.74 -10.79
N PHE A 8 16.36 32.13 -9.74
CA PHE A 8 15.67 31.19 -8.86
C PHE A 8 14.52 30.46 -9.58
N ILE A 9 13.71 31.18 -10.36
CA ILE A 9 12.67 30.56 -11.19
C ILE A 9 13.29 29.63 -12.22
N LEU A 10 14.43 29.98 -12.83
CA LEU A 10 15.12 29.14 -13.81
C LEU A 10 15.66 27.85 -13.18
N ILE A 11 16.25 27.91 -11.98
CA ILE A 11 16.79 26.73 -11.28
C ILE A 11 15.66 25.80 -10.81
N VAL A 12 14.57 26.35 -10.27
CA VAL A 12 13.40 25.57 -9.87
C VAL A 12 12.73 24.92 -11.09
N SER A 13 12.58 25.64 -12.20
CA SER A 13 12.00 25.06 -13.43
C SER A 13 12.91 24.04 -14.12
N LEU A 14 14.25 24.19 -14.03
CA LEU A 14 15.19 23.17 -14.51
C LEU A 14 15.13 21.86 -13.69
N GLN A 15 14.84 21.92 -12.39
CA GLN A 15 14.65 20.74 -11.54
C GLN A 15 13.35 19.98 -11.89
N PHE A 16 12.30 20.68 -12.34
CA PHE A 16 11.07 20.05 -12.83
C PHE A 16 11.21 19.38 -14.20
N ILE A 17 12.16 19.81 -15.05
CA ILE A 17 12.39 19.20 -16.38
C ILE A 17 13.09 17.83 -16.26
N TYR A 18 13.84 17.58 -15.19
CA TYR A 18 14.41 16.25 -14.90
C TYR A 18 13.45 15.30 -14.17
N ALA A 19 12.28 15.79 -13.77
CA ALA A 19 11.17 14.98 -13.29
C ALA A 19 10.03 14.99 -14.33
N LEU A 20 10.31 14.50 -15.54
CA LEU A 20 9.23 14.14 -16.46
C LEU A 20 8.44 12.99 -15.81
N PRO A 21 7.12 13.10 -15.63
CA PRO A 21 6.32 11.93 -15.33
C PRO A 21 6.44 10.98 -16.52
N ILE A 22 6.76 9.72 -16.25
CA ILE A 22 6.48 8.64 -17.19
C ILE A 22 4.97 8.66 -17.39
N ILE A 23 4.53 9.23 -18.50
CA ILE A 23 3.13 9.19 -18.93
C ILE A 23 2.83 7.73 -19.26
N PHE A 24 2.25 7.00 -18.31
CA PHE A 24 1.49 5.82 -18.67
C PHE A 24 0.27 6.30 -19.46
N SER A 25 0.21 5.90 -20.72
CA SER A 25 -0.98 6.04 -21.55
C SER A 25 -2.07 5.16 -20.98
N SER A 26 -2.95 5.74 -20.17
CA SER A 26 -4.26 5.15 -19.89
C SER A 26 -5.18 5.54 -21.03
N THR A 27 -5.53 4.55 -21.86
CA THR A 27 -6.69 4.61 -22.75
C THR A 27 -7.94 4.97 -21.94
N PRO A 28 -8.78 5.92 -22.39
CA PRO A 28 -10.00 6.29 -21.69
C PRO A 28 -11.03 5.17 -21.84
N HIS A 29 -11.44 4.58 -20.71
CA HIS A 29 -12.65 3.77 -20.65
C HIS A 29 -13.85 4.69 -20.86
N THR A 30 -14.60 4.40 -21.92
CA THR A 30 -15.88 5.00 -22.27
C THR A 30 -16.83 4.96 -21.09
N THR A 31 -17.21 6.15 -20.60
CA THR A 31 -18.33 6.34 -19.67
C THR A 31 -19.62 6.09 -20.44
N ILE A 32 -20.32 5.01 -20.12
CA ILE A 32 -21.69 4.80 -20.59
C ILE A 32 -22.60 5.66 -19.71
N GLU A 33 -23.37 6.52 -20.38
CA GLU A 33 -24.40 7.37 -19.80
C GLU A 33 -25.45 6.57 -19.05
N GLU A 34 -25.72 7.05 -17.85
CA GLU A 34 -26.92 6.82 -17.05
C GLU A 34 -28.15 7.33 -17.82
N LEU A 35 -28.99 6.42 -18.33
CA LEU A 35 -30.32 6.75 -18.84
C LEU A 35 -31.39 6.26 -17.85
N VAL A 36 -31.87 7.19 -17.05
CA VAL A 36 -33.13 7.10 -16.31
C VAL A 36 -34.30 7.07 -17.28
N ILE A 37 -35.10 6.00 -17.29
CA ILE A 37 -36.51 6.06 -17.72
C ILE A 37 -37.37 5.23 -16.77
N THR A 38 -38.25 5.94 -16.07
CA THR A 38 -39.37 5.43 -15.28
C THR A 38 -40.62 5.18 -16.13
N ASP A 39 -41.37 4.17 -15.69
CA ASP A 39 -42.82 3.93 -15.79
C ASP A 39 -43.50 3.31 -17.02
N ALA A 40 -44.31 2.29 -16.67
CA ALA A 40 -45.22 1.40 -17.40
C ALA A 40 -46.45 2.15 -18.01
N PRO A 41 -47.43 1.54 -18.76
CA PRO A 41 -48.09 0.25 -18.48
C PRO A 41 -48.53 -0.66 -19.67
N SER A 42 -48.77 -1.92 -19.32
CA SER A 42 -49.70 -2.96 -19.83
C SER A 42 -50.52 -2.72 -21.12
N SER A 43 -50.46 -3.65 -22.09
CA SER A 43 -51.51 -4.67 -22.36
C SER A 43 -51.40 -5.38 -23.73
N SER A 44 -51.61 -6.71 -23.67
CA SER A 44 -52.33 -7.60 -24.59
C SER A 44 -51.84 -8.02 -26.02
N ILE A 45 -51.55 -9.34 -26.13
CA ILE A 45 -52.22 -10.37 -26.98
C ILE A 45 -51.72 -10.64 -28.45
N LEU A 46 -51.25 -11.90 -28.64
CA LEU A 46 -51.42 -12.89 -29.75
C LEU A 46 -50.56 -12.91 -31.05
N SER A 47 -49.88 -14.06 -31.24
CA SER A 47 -49.75 -14.93 -32.45
C SER A 47 -48.31 -15.43 -32.65
N THR A 48 -48.01 -16.69 -32.34
CA THR A 48 -47.88 -17.85 -33.27
C THR A 48 -47.06 -17.61 -34.53
N ALA A 49 -45.85 -18.17 -34.58
CA ALA A 49 -45.35 -18.99 -35.70
C ALA A 49 -44.06 -19.69 -35.29
N GLU A 50 -43.98 -20.97 -35.63
CA GLU A 50 -42.83 -21.85 -35.52
C GLU A 50 -41.62 -21.27 -36.27
N ASP A 51 -40.46 -21.23 -35.62
CA ASP A 51 -39.18 -21.28 -36.34
C ASP A 51 -38.17 -22.08 -35.51
N ASP A 52 -37.64 -23.10 -36.18
CA ASP A 52 -36.85 -24.20 -35.65
C ASP A 52 -35.38 -23.74 -35.66
N GLN A 53 -34.94 -23.05 -34.61
CA GLN A 53 -33.53 -22.76 -34.37
C GLN A 53 -32.97 -23.71 -33.31
N PRO A 54 -31.81 -24.34 -33.54
CA PRO A 54 -31.17 -25.13 -32.53
C PRO A 54 -30.78 -24.19 -31.39
N VAL A 55 -31.42 -24.41 -30.24
CA VAL A 55 -30.96 -23.89 -28.95
C VAL A 55 -29.55 -24.43 -28.77
N ILE A 56 -28.56 -23.60 -29.07
CA ILE A 56 -27.22 -23.78 -28.53
C ILE A 56 -27.42 -23.54 -27.04
N GLU A 57 -27.63 -24.63 -26.30
CA GLU A 57 -27.40 -24.66 -24.86
C GLU A 57 -25.94 -24.28 -24.66
N GLU A 58 -25.67 -22.97 -24.54
CA GLU A 58 -24.60 -22.51 -23.67
C GLU A 58 -25.00 -22.94 -22.26
N ASN A 59 -24.76 -24.22 -21.96
CA ASN A 59 -24.59 -24.72 -20.62
C ASN A 59 -23.33 -24.03 -20.07
N SER A 60 -23.51 -22.77 -19.66
CA SER A 60 -22.63 -22.08 -18.73
C SER A 60 -22.63 -22.92 -17.47
N SER A 61 -21.66 -23.81 -17.40
CA SER A 61 -21.37 -24.72 -16.28
C SER A 61 -20.89 -23.92 -15.07
N THR A 62 -21.77 -23.06 -14.57
CA THR A 62 -21.54 -22.14 -13.44
C THR A 62 -21.92 -22.77 -12.09
N GLU A 63 -22.39 -24.02 -12.09
CA GLU A 63 -22.62 -24.78 -10.86
C GLU A 63 -21.44 -25.72 -10.59
N CYS A 64 -20.85 -25.56 -9.41
CA CYS A 64 -19.77 -26.41 -8.92
C CYS A 64 -20.31 -27.83 -8.69
N PRO A 65 -19.58 -28.88 -9.10
CA PRO A 65 -20.02 -30.25 -8.87
C PRO A 65 -20.20 -30.50 -7.37
N THR A 66 -21.33 -31.11 -6.99
CA THR A 66 -21.62 -31.49 -5.60
C THR A 66 -20.97 -32.81 -5.19
N THR A 67 -20.38 -33.53 -6.15
CA THR A 67 -19.65 -34.79 -5.98
C THR A 67 -18.14 -34.56 -5.95
N GLU A 68 -17.37 -35.48 -5.37
CA GLU A 68 -15.90 -35.40 -5.34
C GLU A 68 -15.29 -35.32 -6.76
N TYR A 69 -14.32 -34.43 -6.96
CA TYR A 69 -13.52 -34.30 -8.19
C TYR A 69 -12.07 -33.96 -7.86
N GLY A 70 -11.18 -34.23 -8.81
CA GLY A 70 -9.77 -33.87 -8.72
C GLY A 70 -9.53 -32.42 -9.10
N ILE A 71 -8.64 -31.77 -8.36
CA ILE A 71 -8.22 -30.37 -8.58
C ILE A 71 -6.74 -30.35 -8.87
N VAL A 72 -6.34 -29.61 -9.91
CA VAL A 72 -4.93 -29.38 -10.20
C VAL A 72 -4.36 -28.44 -9.15
N VAL A 73 -3.50 -28.94 -8.28
CA VAL A 73 -3.04 -28.18 -7.10
C VAL A 73 -2.26 -26.91 -7.47
N GLU A 74 -1.55 -26.93 -8.60
CA GLU A 74 -0.79 -25.78 -9.09
C GLU A 74 -1.73 -24.61 -9.42
N HIS A 75 -2.82 -24.88 -10.16
CA HIS A 75 -3.80 -23.85 -10.52
C HIS A 75 -4.52 -23.33 -9.27
N PHE A 76 -4.88 -24.22 -8.35
CA PHE A 76 -5.48 -23.85 -7.07
C PHE A 76 -4.57 -22.93 -6.24
N ALA A 77 -3.29 -23.30 -6.09
CA ALA A 77 -2.32 -22.50 -5.36
C ALA A 77 -2.11 -21.12 -6.00
N GLN A 78 -2.07 -21.05 -7.33
CA GLN A 78 -1.96 -19.79 -8.07
C GLN A 78 -3.14 -18.86 -7.79
N LEU A 79 -4.37 -19.37 -7.81
CA LEU A 79 -5.56 -18.55 -7.56
C LEU A 79 -5.60 -18.03 -6.11
N VAL A 80 -5.35 -18.90 -5.14
CA VAL A 80 -5.34 -18.53 -3.71
C VAL A 80 -4.22 -17.52 -3.42
N ALA A 81 -3.01 -17.74 -3.94
CA ALA A 81 -1.90 -16.82 -3.76
C ALA A 81 -2.16 -15.45 -4.42
N THR A 82 -2.80 -15.45 -5.59
CA THR A 82 -3.16 -14.21 -6.30
C THR A 82 -4.19 -13.39 -5.51
N HIS A 83 -5.19 -14.03 -4.93
CA HIS A 83 -6.14 -13.36 -4.04
C HIS A 83 -5.44 -12.77 -2.81
N TRP A 84 -4.59 -13.56 -2.14
CA TRP A 84 -3.84 -13.08 -0.99
C TRP A 84 -2.93 -11.90 -1.33
N GLN A 85 -2.27 -11.92 -2.49
CA GLN A 85 -1.44 -10.82 -2.94
C GLN A 85 -2.27 -9.52 -3.10
N PHE A 86 -3.32 -9.56 -3.90
CA PHE A 86 -4.00 -8.34 -4.34
C PHE A 86 -5.06 -7.83 -3.36
N ASP A 87 -5.81 -8.72 -2.71
CA ASP A 87 -6.92 -8.30 -1.86
C ASP A 87 -6.45 -8.01 -0.43
N HIS A 88 -5.36 -8.65 0.02
CA HIS A 88 -4.89 -8.55 1.40
C HIS A 88 -3.50 -7.91 1.50
N LEU A 89 -2.47 -8.51 0.89
CA LEU A 89 -1.08 -8.08 1.08
C LEU A 89 -0.82 -6.67 0.54
N ASP A 90 -1.31 -6.32 -0.65
CA ASP A 90 -1.13 -4.97 -1.19
C ASP A 90 -1.72 -3.88 -0.27
N THR A 91 -2.85 -4.18 0.36
CA THR A 91 -3.49 -3.30 1.36
C THR A 91 -2.64 -3.22 2.64
N ILE A 92 -2.14 -4.36 3.14
CA ILE A 92 -1.25 -4.41 4.31
C ILE A 92 0.04 -3.62 4.07
N ILE A 93 0.65 -3.79 2.89
CA ILE A 93 1.87 -3.10 2.46
C ILE A 93 1.63 -1.59 2.41
N SER A 94 0.56 -1.16 1.74
CA SER A 94 0.21 0.26 1.63
C SER A 94 -0.06 0.90 3.00
N ASN A 95 -0.74 0.18 3.89
CA ASN A 95 -0.99 0.63 5.27
C ASN A 95 0.29 0.70 6.10
N THR A 96 1.22 -0.22 5.88
CA THR A 96 2.54 -0.23 6.52
C THR A 96 3.32 1.02 6.12
N TYR A 97 3.41 1.31 4.82
CA TYR A 97 4.14 2.49 4.33
C TYR A 97 3.59 3.79 4.89
N ARG A 98 2.27 3.95 4.87
CA ARG A 98 1.59 5.11 5.46
C ARG A 98 1.87 5.23 6.96
N THR A 99 1.75 4.13 7.70
CA THR A 99 2.00 4.12 9.16
C THR A 99 3.44 4.50 9.46
N ILE A 100 4.41 3.95 8.72
CA ILE A 100 5.81 4.30 8.87
C ILE A 100 6.03 5.77 8.55
N ALA A 101 5.54 6.28 7.41
CA ALA A 101 5.71 7.68 7.02
C ALA A 101 5.18 8.65 8.08
N GLU A 102 3.97 8.41 8.61
CA GLU A 102 3.37 9.20 9.69
C GLU A 102 4.22 9.21 10.96
N GLN A 103 4.86 8.09 11.30
CA GLN A 103 5.71 8.01 12.48
C GLN A 103 7.07 8.64 12.23
N PHE A 104 7.65 8.39 11.07
CA PHE A 104 8.93 8.94 10.65
C PHE A 104 8.94 10.47 10.72
N GLN A 105 7.83 11.13 10.34
CA GLN A 105 7.67 12.58 10.50
C GLN A 105 7.77 13.04 11.96
N LYS A 106 7.28 12.26 12.93
CA LYS A 106 7.35 12.61 14.37
C LYS A 106 8.75 12.54 14.93
N HIS A 107 9.64 11.82 14.26
CA HIS A 107 11.06 11.74 14.63
C HIS A 107 11.87 12.95 14.16
N ILE A 108 11.29 13.85 13.37
CA ILE A 108 11.97 15.00 12.79
C ILE A 108 11.30 16.28 13.33
N GLN A 109 12.08 17.12 14.01
CA GLN A 109 11.59 18.39 14.55
C GLN A 109 12.44 19.54 14.02
N ILE A 110 11.82 20.47 13.31
CA ILE A 110 12.46 21.68 12.82
C ILE A 110 11.94 22.85 13.67
N THR A 111 12.87 23.57 14.29
CA THR A 111 12.55 24.69 15.18
C THR A 111 13.29 25.94 14.74
N THR A 112 12.68 27.10 14.95
CA THR A 112 13.32 28.40 14.70
C THR A 112 13.86 28.92 16.03
N GLN A 113 15.18 29.05 16.15
CA GLN A 113 15.84 29.68 17.28
C GLN A 113 16.04 31.16 16.98
N SER A 114 15.57 32.05 17.85
CA SER A 114 15.85 33.48 17.78
C SER A 114 16.96 33.82 18.78
N ASP A 115 18.06 34.42 18.32
CA ASP A 115 19.18 34.85 19.15
C ASP A 115 18.84 36.03 20.08
N ASN A 116 17.63 36.61 19.98
CA ASN A 116 17.18 37.70 20.84
C ASN A 116 16.48 37.16 22.10
N GLN A 117 17.28 36.70 23.07
CA GLN A 117 16.78 36.36 24.41
C GLN A 117 16.66 37.58 25.34
N ASP A 118 16.96 38.80 24.88
CA ASP A 118 16.81 40.02 25.68
C ASP A 118 16.15 41.14 24.86
N LYS A 119 14.88 41.41 25.18
CA LYS A 119 14.19 42.72 25.25
C LYS A 119 12.72 42.56 24.92
N ALA A 120 11.94 42.30 25.96
CA ALA A 120 10.57 42.78 26.00
C ALA A 120 10.65 44.31 26.07
N ASP A 121 10.47 44.99 24.93
CA ASP A 121 9.95 46.36 24.90
C ASP A 121 9.33 46.65 23.53
N GLU A 122 8.03 46.95 23.60
CA GLU A 122 7.22 47.86 22.81
C GLU A 122 7.61 48.23 21.35
N HIS A 123 6.60 48.06 20.50
CA HIS A 123 6.31 48.83 19.28
C HIS A 123 7.25 48.68 18.08
N SER A 124 6.92 47.74 17.19
CA SER A 124 7.09 47.97 15.75
C SER A 124 5.82 47.59 14.99
N ILE A 125 5.03 48.61 14.65
CA ILE A 125 3.97 48.55 13.66
C ILE A 125 4.67 48.81 12.32
N TYR A 126 4.49 47.91 11.34
CA TYR A 126 5.08 47.87 9.98
C TYR A 126 6.48 47.25 9.83
N ALA A 127 6.50 45.96 9.48
CA ALA A 127 7.31 45.44 8.37
C ALA A 127 6.46 44.39 7.62
N PRO A 128 6.05 44.65 6.36
CA PRO A 128 5.30 43.70 5.55
C PRO A 128 6.26 42.69 4.90
N ASP A 129 5.88 41.42 4.95
CA ASP A 129 5.90 40.54 3.76
C ASP A 129 7.27 40.11 3.19
N ASP A 130 8.27 39.82 4.03
CA ASP A 130 9.51 39.12 3.60
C ASP A 130 9.94 38.02 4.59
N ARG A 131 9.04 37.64 5.50
CA ARG A 131 9.18 36.36 6.20
C ARG A 131 8.82 35.31 5.17
N MET A 132 9.82 34.68 4.56
CA MET A 132 9.64 33.40 3.89
C MET A 132 8.67 32.60 4.75
N ASP A 133 7.53 32.23 4.18
CA ASP A 133 6.44 31.60 4.92
C ASP A 133 6.99 30.29 5.49
N PHE A 134 7.37 30.33 6.78
CA PHE A 134 8.01 29.22 7.46
C PHE A 134 7.10 28.00 7.46
N ASP A 135 5.78 28.22 7.38
CA ASP A 135 4.79 27.17 7.25
C ASP A 135 4.86 26.51 5.88
N ILE A 136 5.14 27.26 4.80
CA ILE A 136 5.39 26.70 3.47
C ILE A 136 6.70 25.91 3.43
N LEU A 137 7.79 26.46 3.99
CA LEU A 137 9.07 25.74 4.04
C LEU A 137 8.94 24.44 4.85
N HIS A 138 8.24 24.51 5.99
CA HIS A 138 7.94 23.35 6.81
C HIS A 138 7.10 22.33 6.02
N ALA A 139 6.01 22.75 5.39
CA ALA A 139 5.17 21.87 4.56
C ALA A 139 5.96 21.22 3.41
N GLN A 140 6.84 21.96 2.74
CA GLN A 140 7.69 21.43 1.67
C GLN A 140 8.70 20.40 2.17
N ILE A 141 9.34 20.67 3.31
CA ILE A 141 10.30 19.72 3.91
C ILE A 141 9.58 18.45 4.34
N PHE A 142 8.43 18.54 5.01
CA PHE A 142 7.67 17.37 5.43
C PHE A 142 7.08 16.59 4.26
N GLY A 143 6.61 17.27 3.21
CA GLY A 143 6.21 16.62 1.96
C GLY A 143 7.36 15.87 1.28
N ALA A 144 8.55 16.47 1.25
CA ALA A 144 9.73 15.82 0.69
C ALA A 144 10.19 14.61 1.53
N ILE A 145 10.17 14.71 2.86
CA ILE A 145 10.45 13.58 3.76
C ILE A 145 9.45 12.44 3.51
N GLN A 146 8.17 12.76 3.43
CA GLN A 146 7.13 11.76 3.16
C GLN A 146 7.39 11.05 1.83
N ALA A 147 7.59 11.81 0.75
CA ALA A 147 7.87 11.24 -0.57
C ALA A 147 9.16 10.41 -0.59
N HIS A 148 10.19 10.84 0.13
CA HIS A 148 11.45 10.10 0.24
C HIS A 148 11.26 8.76 0.98
N THR A 149 10.54 8.78 2.10
CA THR A 149 10.22 7.59 2.88
C THR A 149 9.34 6.64 2.06
N GLU A 150 8.25 7.12 1.48
CA GLU A 150 7.36 6.32 0.63
C GLU A 150 8.05 5.79 -0.64
N GLY A 151 9.08 6.46 -1.15
CA GLY A 151 9.89 5.96 -2.26
C GLY A 151 10.96 4.94 -1.86
N SER A 152 11.44 4.97 -0.61
CA SER A 152 12.51 4.08 -0.13
C SER A 152 11.98 2.79 0.48
N LEU A 153 10.80 2.82 1.10
CA LEU A 153 10.20 1.65 1.74
C LEU A 153 9.85 0.51 0.77
N PRO A 154 9.35 0.75 -0.46
CA PRO A 154 9.12 -0.32 -1.42
C PRO A 154 10.38 -1.13 -1.73
N LEU A 155 11.52 -0.45 -1.88
CA LEU A 155 12.80 -1.13 -2.16
C LEU A 155 13.28 -1.98 -0.97
N ALA A 156 13.08 -1.49 0.26
CA ALA A 156 13.40 -2.26 1.45
C ALA A 156 12.44 -3.46 1.62
N TRP A 157 11.15 -3.25 1.34
CA TRP A 157 10.15 -4.29 1.36
C TRP A 157 10.47 -5.40 0.37
N ASP A 158 10.78 -5.07 -0.88
CA ASP A 158 11.14 -6.05 -1.91
C ASP A 158 12.30 -6.96 -1.47
N HIS A 159 13.27 -6.42 -0.72
CA HIS A 159 14.38 -7.22 -0.19
C HIS A 159 13.99 -8.09 1.02
N LEU A 160 13.06 -7.65 1.85
CA LEU A 160 12.67 -8.35 3.08
C LEU A 160 11.54 -9.35 2.87
N ALA A 161 10.67 -9.11 1.88
CA ALA A 161 9.40 -9.81 1.71
C ALA A 161 9.44 -10.95 0.68
N ASP A 162 10.62 -11.48 0.34
CA ASP A 162 10.79 -12.59 -0.61
C ASP A 162 9.84 -13.78 -0.31
N LYS A 163 9.64 -14.09 0.98
CA LYS A 163 8.77 -15.18 1.45
C LYS A 163 7.27 -14.87 1.33
N LEU A 164 6.89 -13.59 1.25
CA LEU A 164 5.51 -13.16 1.01
C LEU A 164 5.25 -12.86 -0.47
N GLY A 165 6.27 -12.95 -1.32
CA GLY A 165 6.08 -12.84 -2.76
C GLY A 165 5.20 -13.96 -3.30
N ARG A 166 4.44 -13.66 -4.36
CA ARG A 166 3.50 -14.63 -4.98
C ARG A 166 4.12 -16.01 -5.22
N PRO A 167 5.34 -16.18 -5.77
CA PRO A 167 5.93 -17.51 -5.98
C PRO A 167 6.15 -18.31 -4.69
N ALA A 168 6.51 -17.63 -3.59
CA ALA A 168 6.72 -18.28 -2.29
C ALA A 168 5.40 -18.71 -1.67
N LEU A 169 4.37 -17.86 -1.75
CA LEU A 169 3.01 -18.20 -1.31
C LEU A 169 2.41 -19.34 -2.13
N GLU A 170 2.53 -19.30 -3.46
CA GLU A 170 2.10 -20.38 -4.36
C GLU A 170 2.75 -21.71 -3.94
N SER A 171 4.07 -21.71 -3.76
CA SER A 171 4.81 -22.90 -3.33
C SER A 171 4.37 -23.39 -1.94
N TYR A 172 4.13 -22.47 -1.00
CA TYR A 172 3.69 -22.82 0.35
C TYR A 172 2.30 -23.46 0.33
N ILE A 173 1.33 -22.80 -0.31
CA ILE A 173 -0.06 -23.28 -0.47
C ILE A 173 -0.09 -24.63 -1.16
N ARG A 174 0.70 -24.81 -2.22
CA ARG A 174 0.80 -26.10 -2.92
C ARG A 174 1.25 -27.21 -1.99
N ASN A 175 2.32 -26.97 -1.22
CA ASN A 175 2.89 -27.97 -0.32
C ASN A 175 1.88 -28.37 0.76
N ILE A 176 1.28 -27.40 1.48
CA ILE A 176 0.32 -27.72 2.54
C ILE A 176 -0.94 -28.40 2.01
N THR A 177 -1.35 -28.06 0.78
CA THR A 177 -2.54 -28.64 0.16
C THR A 177 -2.28 -30.08 -0.28
N LEU A 178 -1.11 -30.37 -0.86
CA LEU A 178 -0.70 -31.74 -1.17
C LEU A 178 -0.54 -32.57 0.12
N GLU A 179 0.15 -32.05 1.13
CA GLU A 179 0.35 -32.79 2.38
C GLU A 179 -0.95 -33.23 3.05
N ARG A 180 -2.03 -32.45 2.90
CA ARG A 180 -3.31 -32.68 3.57
C ARG A 180 -4.37 -33.35 2.71
N CYS A 181 -4.42 -33.06 1.41
CA CYS A 181 -5.52 -33.41 0.52
C CYS A 181 -5.10 -34.11 -0.78
N THR A 182 -3.89 -34.69 -0.83
CA THR A 182 -3.45 -35.48 -2.01
C THR A 182 -4.45 -36.57 -2.37
N LEU A 183 -4.85 -36.58 -3.63
CA LEU A 183 -5.62 -37.65 -4.25
C LEU A 183 -4.72 -38.54 -5.11
N SER A 184 -3.96 -37.95 -6.05
CA SER A 184 -3.00 -38.66 -6.91
C SER A 184 -2.05 -37.70 -7.61
N GLY A 185 -0.74 -37.89 -7.47
CA GLY A 185 0.25 -36.99 -8.08
C GLY A 185 0.01 -35.54 -7.67
N ASP A 186 -0.20 -34.66 -8.66
CA ASP A 186 -0.50 -33.24 -8.47
C ASP A 186 -2.01 -32.93 -8.35
N LEU A 187 -2.84 -33.96 -8.16
CA LEU A 187 -4.28 -33.80 -7.96
C LEU A 187 -4.66 -33.89 -6.49
N VAL A 188 -5.57 -33.01 -6.07
CA VAL A 188 -6.11 -32.94 -4.71
C VAL A 188 -7.63 -33.11 -4.69
N SER A 189 -8.18 -33.65 -3.60
CA SER A 189 -9.61 -33.93 -3.45
C SER A 189 -10.40 -32.66 -3.13
N SER A 190 -11.43 -32.37 -3.93
CA SER A 190 -12.35 -31.24 -3.70
C SER A 190 -13.09 -31.34 -2.35
N THR A 191 -13.53 -32.54 -1.99
CA THR A 191 -14.21 -32.80 -0.71
C THR A 191 -13.26 -32.58 0.47
N CYS A 192 -12.00 -33.03 0.35
CA CYS A 192 -11.00 -32.81 1.40
C CYS A 192 -10.71 -31.32 1.60
N LEU A 193 -10.52 -30.57 0.50
CA LEU A 193 -10.27 -29.13 0.55
C LEU A 193 -11.39 -28.37 1.28
N GLN A 194 -12.65 -28.70 1.00
CA GLN A 194 -13.79 -28.13 1.72
C GLN A 194 -13.75 -28.50 3.21
N GLN A 195 -13.57 -29.78 3.54
CA GLN A 195 -13.51 -30.23 4.94
C GLN A 195 -12.34 -29.62 5.73
N LYS A 196 -11.27 -29.21 5.05
CA LYS A 196 -10.05 -28.64 5.64
C LYS A 196 -9.91 -27.15 5.41
N ALA A 197 -10.91 -26.46 4.86
CA ALA A 197 -10.85 -25.05 4.49
C ALA A 197 -10.40 -24.15 5.64
N GLU A 198 -11.03 -24.28 6.81
CA GLU A 198 -10.65 -23.51 8.01
C GLU A 198 -9.20 -23.77 8.42
N GLN A 199 -8.79 -25.05 8.45
CA GLN A 199 -7.44 -25.43 8.82
C GLN A 199 -6.39 -24.87 7.84
N LEU A 200 -6.67 -24.96 6.54
CA LEU A 200 -5.79 -24.42 5.49
C LEU A 200 -5.73 -22.90 5.55
N SER A 201 -6.85 -22.22 5.81
CA SER A 201 -6.89 -20.75 5.99
C SER A 201 -6.01 -20.32 7.15
N MET A 202 -6.18 -20.96 8.32
CA MET A 202 -5.37 -20.65 9.51
C MET A 202 -3.88 -20.87 9.27
N GLU A 203 -3.49 -21.90 8.51
CA GLU A 203 -2.08 -22.16 8.18
C GLU A 203 -1.50 -21.11 7.23
N ILE A 204 -2.28 -20.65 6.24
CA ILE A 204 -1.87 -19.55 5.35
C ILE A 204 -1.75 -18.24 6.13
N GLU A 205 -2.74 -17.93 6.98
CA GLU A 205 -2.73 -16.74 7.83
C GLU A 205 -1.54 -16.74 8.78
N GLU A 206 -1.26 -17.87 9.42
CA GLU A 206 -0.11 -18.02 10.32
C GLU A 206 1.21 -17.86 9.56
N TYR A 207 1.33 -18.44 8.36
CA TYR A 207 2.48 -18.22 7.50
C TYR A 207 2.68 -16.73 7.19
N ILE A 208 1.61 -16.03 6.82
CA ILE A 208 1.67 -14.60 6.53
C ILE A 208 2.06 -13.80 7.77
N ARG A 209 1.42 -14.07 8.92
CA ARG A 209 1.68 -13.40 10.20
C ARG A 209 3.14 -13.53 10.62
N VAL A 210 3.69 -14.74 10.62
CA VAL A 210 5.09 -14.99 11.02
C VAL A 210 6.06 -14.24 10.11
N ASN A 211 5.85 -14.26 8.80
CA ASN A 211 6.73 -13.54 7.87
C ASN A 211 6.59 -12.02 8.00
N LEU A 212 5.38 -11.50 8.24
CA LEU A 212 5.18 -10.07 8.53
C LEU A 212 5.88 -9.64 9.82
N GLU A 213 5.86 -10.47 10.86
CA GLU A 213 6.58 -10.19 12.10
C GLU A 213 8.09 -10.11 11.89
N GLU A 214 8.65 -11.02 11.09
CA GLU A 214 10.07 -10.98 10.68
C GLU A 214 10.40 -9.69 9.92
N ILE A 215 9.57 -9.31 8.94
CA ILE A 215 9.75 -8.10 8.13
C ILE A 215 9.66 -6.85 9.00
N TYR A 216 8.64 -6.73 9.85
CA TYR A 216 8.47 -5.57 10.72
C TYR A 216 9.59 -5.42 11.73
N THR A 217 10.11 -6.54 12.24
CA THR A 217 11.28 -6.53 13.12
C THR A 217 12.51 -6.01 12.38
N ALA A 218 12.77 -6.49 11.15
CA ALA A 218 13.90 -6.02 10.34
C ALA A 218 13.76 -4.53 9.96
N LEU A 219 12.53 -4.08 9.64
CA LEU A 219 12.26 -2.68 9.40
C LEU A 219 12.56 -1.82 10.64
N ASP A 220 12.08 -2.21 11.82
CA ASP A 220 12.28 -1.48 13.07
C ASP A 220 13.76 -1.44 13.52
N ASP A 221 14.47 -2.56 13.37
CA ASP A 221 15.82 -2.70 13.94
C ASP A 221 16.94 -2.20 13.03
N GLU A 222 16.75 -2.29 11.71
CA GLU A 222 17.80 -2.04 10.72
C GLU A 222 17.42 -0.90 9.75
N VAL A 223 16.32 -1.05 9.01
CA VAL A 223 16.00 -0.16 7.88
C VAL A 223 15.62 1.25 8.33
N LEU A 224 14.66 1.37 9.24
CA LEU A 224 14.10 2.66 9.65
C LEU A 224 15.11 3.54 10.42
N PRO A 225 15.94 2.98 11.32
CA PRO A 225 17.05 3.73 11.93
C PRO A 225 18.04 4.29 10.90
N GLU A 226 18.42 3.50 9.90
CA GLU A 226 19.34 3.94 8.84
C GLU A 226 18.70 5.02 7.97
N LEU A 227 17.47 4.79 7.52
CA LEU A 227 16.71 5.74 6.70
C LEU A 227 16.54 7.09 7.42
N LEU A 228 16.23 7.06 8.71
CA LEU A 228 16.11 8.26 9.55
C LEU A 228 17.42 9.00 9.69
N THR A 229 18.52 8.27 9.88
CA THR A 229 19.86 8.86 9.97
C THR A 229 20.25 9.56 8.67
N LYS A 230 20.03 8.89 7.53
CA LYS A 230 20.32 9.44 6.20
C LYS A 230 19.46 10.67 5.92
N THR A 231 18.16 10.57 6.15
CA THR A 231 17.21 11.69 5.97
C THR A 231 17.60 12.87 6.87
N GLY A 232 17.95 12.60 8.14
CA GLY A 232 18.42 13.63 9.06
C GLY A 232 19.65 14.37 8.54
N ASN A 233 20.64 13.65 8.02
CA ASN A 233 21.84 14.27 7.43
C ASN A 233 21.52 15.12 6.20
N ASP A 234 20.63 14.65 5.33
CA ASP A 234 20.18 15.39 4.14
C ASP A 234 19.45 16.68 4.55
N LEU A 235 18.59 16.62 5.58
CA LEU A 235 17.90 17.78 6.13
C LEU A 235 18.85 18.80 6.76
N VAL A 236 19.89 18.36 7.49
CA VAL A 236 20.92 19.27 8.03
C VAL A 236 21.58 20.07 6.89
N ASN A 237 21.91 19.42 5.78
CA ASN A 237 22.52 20.09 4.63
C ASN A 237 21.58 21.14 4.02
N ILE A 238 20.30 20.79 3.89
CA ILE A 238 19.27 21.72 3.38
C ILE A 238 19.12 22.92 4.33
N LEU A 239 18.97 22.69 5.63
CA LEU A 239 18.80 23.78 6.61
C LEU A 239 20.05 24.67 6.69
N ASN A 240 21.25 24.10 6.60
CA ASN A 240 22.49 24.87 6.53
C ASN A 240 22.51 25.80 5.31
N TYR A 241 22.08 25.32 4.15
CA TYR A 241 21.95 26.16 2.96
C TYR A 241 20.95 27.30 3.17
N PHE A 242 19.77 27.02 3.73
CA PHE A 242 18.78 28.06 4.01
C PHE A 242 19.27 29.10 5.01
N ASN A 243 19.87 28.64 6.11
CA ASN A 243 20.47 29.49 7.13
C ASN A 243 21.59 30.38 6.55
N GLN A 244 22.40 29.86 5.63
CA GLN A 244 23.51 30.59 5.00
C GLN A 244 23.08 31.57 3.91
N ILE A 245 21.98 31.32 3.19
CA ILE A 245 21.60 32.12 2.02
C ILE A 245 20.52 33.14 2.35
N PHE A 246 19.52 32.75 3.15
CA PHE A 246 18.31 33.55 3.37
C PHE A 246 18.24 34.18 4.76
N LEU A 247 18.83 33.54 5.78
CA LEU A 247 18.71 33.98 7.18
C LEU A 247 19.98 34.65 7.73
N ILE A 248 20.84 35.19 6.86
CA ILE A 248 22.09 35.87 7.26
C ILE A 248 21.80 37.13 8.10
N GLN A 249 20.69 37.81 7.83
CA GLN A 249 20.34 39.10 8.44
C GLN A 249 19.32 38.99 9.57
N ASP A 250 18.60 37.88 9.65
CA ASP A 250 17.63 37.62 10.71
C ASP A 250 18.33 36.95 11.89
N SER A 251 17.99 37.35 13.11
CA SER A 251 18.42 36.64 14.34
C SER A 251 17.79 35.24 14.45
N ASN A 252 17.11 34.76 13.42
CA ASN A 252 16.37 33.50 13.40
C ASN A 252 17.16 32.44 12.63
N ARG A 253 17.41 31.30 13.24
CA ARG A 253 18.06 30.14 12.63
C ARG A 253 17.18 28.91 12.71
N LEU A 254 17.14 28.14 11.64
CA LEU A 254 16.49 26.84 11.63
C LEU A 254 17.42 25.80 12.25
N SER A 255 16.90 25.05 13.22
CA SER A 255 17.59 23.94 13.89
C SER A 255 16.79 22.66 13.71
N LEU A 256 17.49 21.58 13.38
CA LEU A 256 16.93 20.23 13.31
C LEU A 256 17.24 19.46 14.59
N THR A 257 16.22 18.82 15.13
CA THR A 257 16.35 17.78 16.15
C THR A 257 15.79 16.48 15.55
N VAL A 258 16.62 15.44 15.48
CA VAL A 258 16.19 14.09 15.07
C VAL A 258 16.11 13.21 16.31
N ILE A 259 14.92 12.69 16.59
CA ILE A 259 14.65 11.76 17.67
C ILE A 259 15.01 10.35 17.18
N PRO A 260 15.90 9.59 17.84
CA PRO A 260 16.25 8.25 17.39
C PRO A 260 15.03 7.32 17.28
N TRP A 261 15.01 6.46 16.26
CA TRP A 261 13.92 5.50 16.02
C TRP A 261 13.69 4.56 17.23
N LYS A 262 14.76 4.10 17.87
CA LYS A 262 14.77 3.06 18.93
C LYS A 262 14.09 3.45 20.26
N GLN A 263 13.27 4.48 20.31
CA GLN A 263 12.51 4.83 21.52
C GLN A 263 11.31 3.91 21.78
N GLN A 264 10.86 3.13 20.79
CA GLN A 264 9.80 2.11 20.94
C GLN A 264 10.22 0.80 20.27
N GLN A 265 10.67 -0.17 21.06
CA GLN A 265 10.89 -1.53 20.56
C GLN A 265 9.57 -2.14 20.08
N ASN A 266 9.60 -2.84 18.95
CA ASN A 266 8.47 -3.56 18.36
C ASN A 266 7.26 -2.66 18.04
N PHE A 267 7.50 -1.39 17.70
CA PHE A 267 6.44 -0.44 17.37
C PHE A 267 5.55 -0.97 16.24
N LEU A 268 6.16 -1.41 15.13
CA LEU A 268 5.42 -1.88 13.96
C LEU A 268 4.61 -3.13 14.28
N ASN A 269 5.24 -4.10 14.94
CA ASN A 269 4.57 -5.33 15.35
C ASN A 269 3.35 -5.04 16.24
N SER A 270 3.50 -4.18 17.24
CA SER A 270 2.40 -3.84 18.17
C SER A 270 1.21 -3.15 17.49
N ARG A 271 1.45 -2.46 16.36
CA ARG A 271 0.45 -1.62 15.70
C ARG A 271 -0.16 -2.25 14.46
N LEU A 272 0.61 -3.04 13.71
CA LEU A 272 0.24 -3.56 12.40
C LEU A 272 -0.23 -5.02 12.45
N ILE A 273 0.34 -5.87 13.32
CA ILE A 273 -0.09 -7.27 13.43
C ILE A 273 -1.55 -7.41 13.88
N PRO A 274 -2.07 -6.62 14.85
CA PRO A 274 -3.48 -6.69 15.22
C PRO A 274 -4.45 -6.28 14.10
N LEU A 275 -3.97 -5.62 13.04
CA LEU A 275 -4.83 -5.25 11.91
C LEU A 275 -5.06 -6.42 10.94
N LEU A 276 -4.29 -7.50 11.04
CA LEU A 276 -4.46 -8.70 10.23
C LEU A 276 -5.76 -9.44 10.56
N SER A 277 -6.22 -9.40 11.82
CA SER A 277 -7.46 -10.05 12.24
C SER A 277 -8.73 -9.38 11.71
N ILE A 278 -8.63 -8.19 11.11
CA ILE A 278 -9.79 -7.50 10.50
C ILE A 278 -10.23 -8.20 9.22
N TYR A 279 -9.33 -8.91 8.54
CA TYR A 279 -9.60 -9.59 7.27
C TYR A 279 -10.21 -10.99 7.44
N THR A 280 -10.38 -11.46 8.68
CA THR A 280 -10.74 -12.86 8.98
C THR A 280 -12.06 -13.02 9.75
N ASP A 281 -12.70 -11.92 10.18
CA ASP A 281 -13.80 -11.94 11.17
C ASP A 281 -15.21 -12.17 10.59
N ASN A 282 -15.32 -12.94 9.49
CA ASN A 282 -16.61 -13.37 8.95
C ASN A 282 -16.69 -14.90 8.99
N ASP A 283 -17.50 -15.45 9.91
CA ASP A 283 -17.50 -16.86 10.34
C ASP A 283 -17.67 -17.92 9.22
N ASN A 284 -18.11 -17.54 8.02
CA ASN A 284 -18.25 -18.45 6.86
C ASN A 284 -17.24 -18.19 5.72
N HIS A 285 -16.40 -17.15 5.83
CA HIS A 285 -15.49 -16.73 4.76
C HIS A 285 -14.53 -17.83 4.29
N PRO A 286 -13.89 -18.64 5.16
CA PRO A 286 -12.94 -19.66 4.70
C PRO A 286 -13.61 -20.75 3.85
N MET A 287 -14.79 -21.21 4.25
CA MET A 287 -15.52 -22.24 3.52
C MET A 287 -15.99 -21.73 2.14
N ASP A 288 -16.54 -20.51 2.09
CA ASP A 288 -16.98 -19.89 0.84
C ASP A 288 -15.80 -19.58 -0.08
N PHE A 289 -14.71 -19.07 0.49
CA PHE A 289 -13.44 -18.80 -0.18
C PHE A 289 -12.87 -20.06 -0.83
N PHE A 290 -12.61 -21.11 -0.03
CA PHE A 290 -12.03 -22.35 -0.55
C PHE A 290 -12.98 -23.02 -1.53
N SER A 291 -14.30 -23.00 -1.31
CA SER A 291 -15.28 -23.57 -2.25
C SER A 291 -15.25 -22.86 -3.61
N HIS A 292 -15.13 -21.53 -3.62
CA HIS A 292 -15.02 -20.75 -4.85
C HIS A 292 -13.77 -21.13 -5.66
N TYR A 293 -12.59 -21.11 -5.03
CA TYR A 293 -11.34 -21.40 -5.75
C TYR A 293 -11.17 -22.88 -6.11
N THR A 294 -11.69 -23.79 -5.28
CA THR A 294 -11.79 -25.23 -5.56
C THR A 294 -12.58 -25.46 -6.86
N CYS A 295 -13.71 -24.76 -7.03
CA CYS A 295 -14.56 -24.87 -8.21
C CYS A 295 -13.89 -24.33 -9.49
N LEU A 296 -13.18 -23.20 -9.38
CA LEU A 296 -12.40 -22.64 -10.50
C LEU A 296 -11.22 -23.52 -10.92
N SER A 297 -10.75 -24.40 -10.03
CA SER A 297 -9.54 -25.22 -10.22
C SER A 297 -9.80 -26.66 -10.66
N ARG A 298 -11.01 -26.98 -11.10
CA ARG A 298 -11.36 -28.35 -11.56
C ARG A 298 -10.43 -28.82 -12.68
N ALA A 299 -10.00 -30.08 -12.60
CA ALA A 299 -9.22 -30.76 -13.63
C ALA A 299 -10.07 -31.23 -14.83
#